data_AF-A0A358M5B4-F1
#
_entry.id   AF-A0A358M5B4-F1
#
_cell.length_a   1.000
_cell.length_b   1.000
_cell.length_c   1.000
_cell.angle_alpha   90.00
_cell.angle_beta   90.00
_cell.angle_gamma   90.00
#
_symmetry.space_group_name_H-M   'P 1'
#
loop_
_entity.id
_entity.type
_entity.pdbx_description
1 polymer ?
#
loop_
_entity_poly.entity_id
_entity_poly.type
_entity_poly.pdbx_seq_one_letter_code
_entity_poly.pdbx_strand_id
1 'polypeptide(L)'
;ITQPTLSRQIAELEEEVGTPLFVRSNRNVTLTDAGVLLRRRVEELLALERKIKDEFMAKENIGGTVSIVWQKRHPRIRPRILSRCFAKNIQM
;
A
#
# COMPACT_ATOMS: atom_id res chain seq x y z
N ILE A 1 4.91 22.12 4.08
CA ILE A 1 5.49 20.90 3.49
C ILE A 1 5.77 21.23 2.03
N THR A 2 7.02 21.45 1.66
CA THR A 2 7.37 21.79 0.26
C THR A 2 7.40 20.50 -0.54
N GLN A 3 6.48 20.37 -1.49
CA GLN A 3 6.49 19.27 -2.45
C GLN A 3 7.80 19.35 -3.23
N PRO A 4 8.64 18.30 -3.26
CA PRO A 4 9.80 18.28 -4.13
C PRO A 4 9.30 18.46 -5.56
N THR A 5 9.92 19.37 -6.31
CA THR A 5 9.57 19.54 -7.71
C THR A 5 9.84 18.23 -8.43
N LEU A 6 8.98 17.84 -9.37
CA LEU A 6 9.10 16.59 -10.14
C LEU A 6 10.52 16.42 -10.73
N SER A 7 11.17 17.52 -11.10
CA SER A 7 12.55 17.53 -11.59
C SER A 7 13.58 17.04 -10.56
N ARG A 8 13.39 17.36 -9.27
CA ARG A 8 14.27 16.90 -8.20
C ARG A 8 14.13 15.39 -7.98
N GLN A 9 12.90 14.88 -7.97
CA GLN A 9 12.65 13.45 -7.82
C GLN A 9 13.23 12.64 -8.98
N ILE A 10 13.16 13.18 -10.21
CA ILE A 10 13.79 12.57 -11.38
C ILE A 10 15.31 12.56 -11.23
N ALA A 11 15.91 13.66 -10.79
CA ALA A 11 17.36 13.74 -10.61
C ALA A 11 17.86 12.77 -9.52
N GLU A 12 17.16 12.66 -8.39
CA GLU A 12 17.47 11.70 -7.32
C GLU A 12 17.38 10.25 -7.84
N LEU A 13 16.38 9.94 -8.68
CA LEU A 13 16.25 8.63 -9.32
C LEU A 13 17.40 8.35 -10.31
N GLU A 14 17.77 9.33 -11.13
CA GLU A 14 18.88 9.20 -12.08
C GLU A 14 20.22 9.00 -11.36
N GLU A 15 20.40 9.62 -10.19
CA GLU A 15 21.56 9.42 -9.32
C GLU A 15 21.57 8.01 -8.70
N GLU A 16 20.43 7.52 -8.20
CA GLU A 16 20.31 6.17 -7.61
C GLU A 16 20.56 5.06 -8.65
N VAL A 17 20.05 5.23 -9.87
CA VAL A 17 20.25 4.29 -10.97
C VAL A 17 21.64 4.46 -11.62
N GLY A 18 22.28 5.61 -11.42
CA GLY A 18 23.61 5.94 -11.96
C GLY A 18 23.62 6.20 -13.47
N THR A 19 22.46 6.43 -14.09
CA THR A 19 22.34 6.68 -15.53
C THR A 19 21.21 7.66 -15.83
N PRO A 20 21.35 8.55 -16.82
CA PRO A 20 20.26 9.44 -17.23
C PRO A 20 19.11 8.63 -17.83
N LEU A 21 17.90 8.85 -17.32
CA LEU A 21 16.68 8.19 -17.75
C LEU A 21 15.88 9.08 -18.70
N PHE A 22 16.09 10.39 -18.64
CA PHE A 22 15.38 11.38 -19.45
C PHE A 22 16.34 12.32 -20.19
N VAL A 23 16.01 12.66 -21.43
CA VAL A 23 16.65 13.75 -22.18
C VAL A 23 15.66 14.89 -22.36
N ARG A 24 16.10 16.10 -22.05
CA ARG A 24 15.30 17.32 -22.22
C ARG A 24 15.65 17.95 -23.56
N SER A 25 14.71 17.93 -24.49
CA SER A 25 14.72 18.81 -25.67
C SER A 25 13.88 20.04 -25.37
N ASN A 26 14.12 21.16 -26.05
CA ASN A 26 13.68 22.53 -25.73
C ASN A 26 12.17 22.70 -25.40
N ARG A 27 11.32 21.71 -25.72
CA ARG A 27 9.89 21.64 -25.35
C ARG A 27 9.39 20.26 -24.91
N ASN A 28 10.23 19.21 -24.96
CA ASN A 28 9.82 17.83 -24.75
C ASN A 28 10.81 17.09 -23.87
N VAL A 29 10.28 16.26 -22.96
CA VAL A 29 11.07 15.30 -22.19
C VAL A 29 10.84 13.93 -22.82
N THR A 30 11.91 13.26 -23.23
CA THR A 30 11.85 11.91 -23.80
C THR A 30 12.72 10.97 -22.98
N LEU A 31 12.37 9.68 -22.98
CA LEU A 31 13.15 8.64 -22.31
C LEU A 31 14.44 8.35 -23.08
N THR A 32 15.51 8.04 -22.35
CA THR A 32 16.70 7.38 -22.91
C THR A 32 16.43 5.88 -23.11
N ASP A 33 17.34 5.15 -23.75
CA ASP A 33 17.28 3.69 -23.84
C ASP A 33 17.20 3.04 -22.45
N ALA A 34 17.96 3.57 -21.49
CA ALA A 34 17.90 3.15 -20.09
C ALA A 34 16.54 3.45 -19.45
N GLY A 35 15.96 4.62 -19.73
CA GLY A 35 14.62 4.99 -19.30
C GLY A 35 13.53 4.08 -19.87
N VAL A 36 13.65 3.67 -21.14
CA VAL A 36 12.73 2.72 -21.79
C VAL A 36 12.84 1.33 -21.14
N LEU A 37 14.06 0.86 -20.89
CA LEU A 37 14.30 -0.41 -20.20
C LEU A 37 13.70 -0.41 -18.80
N LEU A 38 13.97 0.64 -18.02
CA LEU A 38 13.44 0.79 -16.66
C LEU A 38 11.91 0.79 -16.66
N ARG A 39 11.29 1.57 -17.55
CA ARG A 39 9.82 1.64 -17.68
C ARG A 39 9.22 0.25 -17.87
N ARG A 40 9.78 -0.55 -18.79
CA ARG A 40 9.31 -1.91 -19.04
C ARG A 40 9.38 -2.79 -17.79
N ARG A 41 10.47 -2.70 -17.02
CA ARG A 41 10.62 -3.48 -15.78
C ARG A 41 9.63 -3.04 -14.69
N VAL A 42 9.39 -1.74 -14.56
CA VAL A 42 8.40 -1.21 -13.63
C VAL A 42 6.99 -1.65 -14.03
N GLU A 43 6.65 -1.64 -15.32
CA GLU A 43 5.36 -2.14 -15.82
C GLU A 43 5.15 -3.62 -15.48
N GLU A 44 6.17 -4.46 -15.66
CA GLU A 44 6.17 -5.88 -15.28
C GLU A 44 5.94 -6.05 -13.76
N LEU A 45 6.63 -5.27 -12.94
CA LEU A 45 6.49 -5.31 -11.48
C LEU A 45 5.10 -4.88 -11.00
N LEU A 46 4.56 -3.80 -11.56
CA LEU A 46 3.21 -3.32 -11.23
C LEU A 46 2.14 -4.33 -11.65
N ALA A 47 2.34 -5.05 -12.75
CA ALA A 47 1.45 -6.13 -13.16
C ALA A 47 1.47 -7.28 -12.14
N LEU A 48 2.66 -7.65 -11.65
CA LEU A 48 2.80 -8.67 -10.61
C LEU A 48 2.15 -8.21 -9.29
N GLU A 49 2.36 -6.97 -8.89
CA GLU A 49 1.74 -6.40 -7.67
C GLU A 49 0.21 -6.44 -7.75
N ARG A 50 -0.37 -6.06 -8.90
CA ARG A 50 -1.81 -6.16 -9.13
C ARG A 50 -2.31 -7.59 -8.98
N LYS A 51 -1.64 -8.54 -9.62
CA LYS A 51 -2.00 -9.96 -9.54
C LYS A 51 -1.98 -10.48 -8.10
N ILE A 52 -0.96 -10.10 -7.33
CA ILE A 52 -0.86 -10.44 -5.90
C ILE A 52 -2.06 -9.85 -5.15
N LYS A 53 -2.35 -8.56 -5.32
CA LYS A 53 -3.51 -7.93 -4.66
C LYS A 53 -4.80 -8.65 -5.01
N ASP A 54 -5.03 -8.96 -6.28
CA ASP A 54 -6.24 -9.66 -6.73
C ASP A 54 -6.36 -11.05 -6.10
N GLU A 55 -5.27 -11.82 -6.02
CA GLU A 55 -5.24 -13.14 -5.38
C GLU A 55 -5.54 -13.09 -3.87
N PHE A 56 -5.08 -12.05 -3.18
CA PHE A 56 -5.34 -11.85 -1.76
C PHE A 56 -6.77 -11.35 -1.50
N MET A 57 -7.27 -10.40 -2.30
CA MET A 57 -8.64 -9.92 -2.18
C MET A 57 -9.67 -11.02 -2.52
N ALA A 58 -9.35 -11.92 -3.44
CA ALA A 58 -10.16 -13.11 -3.72
C ALA A 58 -10.23 -14.11 -2.55
N LYS A 59 -9.27 -14.07 -1.60
CA LYS A 59 -9.21 -14.94 -0.43
C LYS A 59 -9.82 -14.32 0.84
N GLU A 60 -10.20 -13.05 0.85
CA GLU A 60 -10.78 -12.36 2.02
C GLU A 60 -12.29 -12.59 2.19
N ASN A 61 -12.77 -13.82 1.94
CA ASN A 61 -14.12 -14.25 2.32
C ASN A 61 -14.10 -15.39 3.33
N ILE A 62 -13.11 -15.40 4.23
CA ILE A 62 -13.15 -16.24 5.43
C ILE A 62 -13.75 -15.41 6.57
N GLY A 63 -15.05 -15.11 6.42
CA GLY A 63 -15.86 -14.58 7.50
C GLY A 63 -16.32 -15.74 8.40
N GLY A 64 -15.69 -15.88 9.56
CA GLY A 64 -16.10 -16.83 10.59
C GLY A 64 -16.11 -16.14 11.94
N THR A 65 -17.24 -16.18 12.66
CA THR A 65 -17.31 -15.72 14.04
C THR A 65 -16.51 -16.69 14.92
N VAL A 66 -15.30 -16.31 15.29
CA VAL A 66 -14.50 -17.07 16.27
C VAL A 66 -15.02 -16.75 17.66
N SER A 67 -15.96 -17.55 18.16
CA SER A 67 -16.40 -17.49 19.55
C SER A 67 -15.39 -18.21 20.44
N ILE A 68 -14.39 -17.49 20.96
CA ILE A 68 -13.48 -18.01 21.97
C ILE A 68 -14.21 -17.97 23.32
N VAL A 69 -14.60 -19.12 23.86
CA VAL A 69 -15.21 -19.21 25.18
C VAL A 69 -14.10 -19.16 26.23
N TRP A 70 -14.02 -18.07 26.99
CA TRP A 70 -13.03 -17.94 28.07
C TRP A 70 -13.58 -18.55 29.35
N GLN A 71 -13.03 -19.69 29.77
CA GLN A 71 -13.36 -20.29 31.07
C GLN A 71 -12.88 -19.37 32.20
N LYS A 72 -13.83 -18.72 32.87
CA LYS A 72 -13.56 -17.72 33.91
C LYS A 72 -13.21 -18.42 35.22
N ARG A 73 -11.92 -18.44 35.59
CA ARG A 73 -11.50 -18.70 36.98
C ARG A 73 -10.64 -17.55 37.49
N HIS A 74 -11.29 -16.45 37.92
CA HIS A 74 -10.94 -15.61 39.09
C HIS A 74 -11.75 -14.29 39.08
N PRO A 75 -12.34 -13.84 40.21
CA PRO A 75 -13.23 -12.68 40.25
C PRO A 75 -12.54 -11.33 40.55
N ARG A 76 -11.31 -11.08 40.07
CA ARG A 76 -10.57 -9.84 40.43
C ARG A 76 -9.94 -9.07 39.26
N ILE A 77 -10.65 -8.96 38.15
CA ILE A 77 -10.25 -8.03 37.08
C ILE A 77 -11.48 -7.18 36.73
N ARG A 78 -11.41 -5.87 36.96
CA ARG A 78 -12.39 -4.89 36.45
C ARG A 78 -11.96 -4.47 35.06
N PRO A 79 -12.64 -4.91 33.97
CA PRO A 79 -12.30 -4.44 32.63
C PRO A 79 -12.96 -3.06 32.42
N ARG A 80 -12.15 -2.00 32.33
CA ARG A 80 -12.61 -0.63 32.02
C ARG A 80 -12.81 -0.40 30.51
N ILE A 81 -13.15 -1.47 29.76
CA ILE A 81 -13.17 -1.47 28.28
C ILE A 81 -14.58 -1.75 27.72
N LEU A 82 -15.58 -2.04 28.56
CA LEU A 82 -16.98 -2.15 28.13
C LEU A 82 -17.65 -0.78 28.06
N SER A 83 -17.20 0.09 27.16
CA SER A 83 -17.95 1.33 26.87
C SER A 83 -18.08 1.64 25.39
N ARG A 84 -17.69 0.75 24.47
CA ARG A 84 -17.69 1.12 23.04
C ARG A 84 -18.15 0.08 22.03
N CYS A 85 -18.66 -1.08 22.45
CA CYS A 85 -19.16 -2.09 21.50
C CYS A 85 -20.63 -2.49 21.67
N PHE A 86 -21.43 -1.82 22.52
CA PHE A 86 -22.83 -2.21 22.76
C PHE A 86 -23.85 -1.08 22.57
N ALA A 87 -23.59 -0.11 21.68
CA ALA A 87 -24.46 1.06 21.51
C ALA A 87 -24.88 1.37 20.06
N LYS A 88 -24.66 0.47 19.08
CA LYS A 88 -25.17 0.67 17.72
C LYS A 88 -25.65 -0.63 17.09
N ASN A 89 -26.79 -1.14 17.56
CA ASN A 89 -27.80 -1.80 16.72
C ASN A 89 -28.99 -2.29 17.57
N ILE A 90 -29.73 -1.34 18.14
CA ILE A 90 -31.16 -1.53 18.44
C ILE A 90 -31.90 -0.43 17.66
N GLN A 91 -32.43 -0.83 16.51
CA GLN A 91 -33.53 -0.29 15.72
C GLN A 91 -33.81 -1.41 14.71
N MET A 92 -34.95 -2.10 14.65
CA MET A 92 -36.31 -1.84 15.10
C MET A 92 -36.99 -3.21 15.34
#